data_AF-Q70M49-F1
#
_entry.id   AF-Q70M49-F1
#
_cell.length_a   1.000
_cell.length_b   1.000
_cell.length_c   1.000
_cell.angle_alpha   90.00
_cell.angle_beta   90.00
_cell.angle_gamma   90.00
#
_symmetry.space_group_name_H-M   'P 1'
#
loop_
_entity.id
_entity.type
_entity.pdbx_description
1 polymer ?
#
loop_
_entity_poly.entity_id
_entity_poly.type
_entity_poly.pdbx_seq_one_letter_code
_entity_poly.pdbx_strand_id
1 'polypeptide(L)'
;KYHGMRNEELRLPYHDSISVCTAPSHSKTTAAFEPERDADRYVVDGEVVDGRGAERIRAVVDHVRDVADIDHRVRLESENDFPTNIGFGSSSSGFAAAAVALVEAAGLELSHPEISTVARRGSSSAARAVTGAFSQLYTGLDDADCYSERLDTDLEDDLRTVAAEIPAFKHTEEAHKEAADSHMIEARLAHIHEQIATMRNALRENDFDRVFELAEHDSLSLAATTMTGPAGWVYWKP
;
A
#
# COMPACT_ATOMS: atom_id res chain seq x y z
N LYS A 1 -3.53 -2.21 -10.27
CA LYS A 1 -3.48 -3.14 -9.10
C LYS A 1 -2.05 -3.65 -8.90
N TYR A 2 -1.73 -4.41 -7.84
CA TYR A 2 -0.42 -5.08 -7.70
C TYR A 2 -0.60 -6.44 -7.00
N HIS A 3 -0.01 -7.50 -7.54
CA HIS A 3 0.09 -8.82 -6.89
C HIS A 3 1.50 -9.38 -7.08
N GLY A 4 1.96 -10.17 -6.10
CA GLY A 4 3.33 -10.66 -6.03
C GLY A 4 4.35 -9.61 -5.58
N MET A 5 5.45 -10.11 -5.02
CA MET A 5 6.60 -9.31 -4.57
C MET A 5 7.88 -9.93 -5.11
N ARG A 6 8.74 -9.11 -5.72
CA ARG A 6 10.09 -9.49 -6.12
C ARG A 6 11.01 -9.63 -4.90
N ASN A 7 10.77 -8.82 -3.87
CA ASN A 7 11.47 -8.89 -2.59
C ASN A 7 10.47 -8.69 -1.45
N GLU A 8 10.24 -9.73 -0.64
CA GLU A 8 9.27 -9.69 0.46
C GLU A 8 9.74 -8.84 1.65
N GLU A 9 11.04 -8.84 1.94
CA GLU A 9 11.66 -8.09 3.05
C GLU A 9 11.60 -6.59 2.77
N LEU A 10 12.01 -6.19 1.56
CA LEU A 10 12.01 -4.79 1.14
C LEU A 10 10.64 -4.33 0.61
N ARG A 11 9.66 -5.26 0.51
CA ARG A 11 8.32 -5.05 -0.04
C ARG A 11 8.34 -4.45 -1.46
N LEU A 12 9.27 -4.90 -2.30
CA LEU A 12 9.38 -4.46 -3.69
C LEU A 12 8.41 -5.29 -4.55
N PRO A 13 7.42 -4.67 -5.22
CA PRO A 13 6.51 -5.39 -6.10
C PRO A 13 7.22 -5.86 -7.38
N TYR A 14 6.52 -6.62 -8.23
CA TYR A 14 7.06 -7.01 -9.55
C TYR A 14 6.94 -5.90 -10.60
N HIS A 15 5.98 -4.99 -10.43
CA HIS A 15 5.65 -4.00 -11.43
C HIS A 15 5.04 -2.75 -10.78
N ASP A 16 5.09 -1.65 -11.52
CA ASP A 16 4.46 -0.39 -11.16
C ASP A 16 2.97 -0.53 -10.99
N SER A 17 2.37 0.33 -10.19
CA SER A 17 0.94 0.27 -9.98
C SER A 17 0.35 1.61 -9.60
N ILE A 18 -0.83 1.92 -10.13
CA ILE A 18 -1.57 3.15 -9.87
C ILE A 18 -2.76 2.85 -8.95
N SER A 19 -3.04 3.76 -8.01
CA SER A 19 -4.22 3.73 -7.14
C SER A 19 -4.90 5.09 -7.10
N VAL A 20 -6.14 5.12 -6.61
CA VAL A 20 -6.85 6.34 -6.22
C VAL A 20 -7.21 6.28 -4.74
N CYS A 21 -7.05 7.39 -4.03
CA CYS A 21 -7.39 7.52 -2.61
C CYS A 21 -8.92 7.54 -2.39
N THR A 22 -9.37 6.93 -1.31
CA THR A 22 -10.80 6.83 -0.94
C THR A 22 -11.16 7.72 0.26
N ALA A 23 -10.55 8.90 0.36
CA ALA A 23 -10.91 9.90 1.37
C ALA A 23 -12.44 10.15 1.36
N PRO A 24 -13.08 10.44 2.52
CA PRO A 24 -12.48 10.91 3.78
C PRO A 24 -12.05 9.81 4.77
N SER A 25 -12.17 8.52 4.45
CA SER A 25 -11.70 7.44 5.33
C SER A 25 -10.20 7.57 5.60
N HIS A 26 -9.80 7.48 6.86
CA HIS A 26 -8.41 7.70 7.26
C HIS A 26 -7.97 6.84 8.44
N SER A 27 -6.64 6.66 8.53
CA SER A 27 -5.96 6.14 9.70
C SER A 27 -5.23 7.29 10.37
N LYS A 28 -5.31 7.39 11.68
CA LYS A 28 -4.58 8.36 12.49
C LYS A 28 -3.57 7.63 13.34
N THR A 29 -2.30 8.01 13.27
CA THR A 29 -1.24 7.44 14.09
C THR A 29 -0.55 8.53 14.92
N THR A 30 -0.28 8.22 16.19
CA THR A 30 0.58 8.98 17.06
C THR A 30 1.82 8.13 17.36
N ALA A 31 3.01 8.68 17.15
CA ALA A 31 4.26 8.00 17.45
C ALA A 31 5.19 8.90 18.27
N ALA A 32 6.01 8.29 19.14
CA ALA A 32 7.05 8.97 19.90
C ALA A 32 8.23 8.03 20.16
N PHE A 33 9.45 8.50 19.88
CA PHE A 33 10.68 7.86 20.29
C PHE A 33 11.03 8.30 21.73
N GLU A 34 11.11 7.35 22.65
CA GLU A 34 11.24 7.54 24.09
C GLU A 34 12.50 6.80 24.61
N PRO A 35 13.60 7.51 24.94
CA PRO A 35 14.87 6.89 25.34
C PRO A 35 14.79 6.03 26.61
N GLU A 36 13.95 6.46 27.56
CA GLU A 36 13.80 5.81 28.88
C GLU A 36 12.85 4.61 28.88
N ARG A 37 12.31 4.24 27.70
CA ARG A 37 11.32 3.17 27.59
C ARG A 37 12.03 1.83 27.38
N ASP A 38 11.58 0.78 28.08
CA ASP A 38 12.24 -0.53 28.05
C ASP A 38 12.09 -1.28 26.72
N ALA A 39 10.95 -1.10 26.04
CA ALA A 39 10.59 -1.83 24.83
C ALA A 39 9.65 -1.04 23.92
N ASP A 40 9.65 -1.41 22.64
CA ASP A 40 8.69 -0.93 21.66
C ASP A 40 7.28 -1.38 22.03
N ARG A 41 6.29 -0.51 21.81
CA ARG A 41 4.87 -0.83 22.00
C ARG A 41 4.05 -0.31 20.84
N TYR A 42 3.27 -1.20 20.25
CA TYR A 42 2.38 -0.91 19.14
C TYR A 42 0.94 -1.19 19.57
N VAL A 43 0.05 -0.22 19.39
CA VAL A 43 -1.38 -0.32 19.67
C VAL A 43 -2.15 0.08 18.41
N VAL A 44 -3.12 -0.73 17.99
CA VAL A 44 -4.02 -0.43 16.87
C VAL A 44 -5.45 -0.66 17.32
N ASP A 45 -6.31 0.35 17.15
CA ASP A 45 -7.73 0.30 17.53
C ASP A 45 -7.95 -0.15 19.01
N GLY A 46 -7.05 0.29 19.90
CA GLY A 46 -7.06 -0.03 21.33
C GLY A 46 -6.44 -1.38 21.71
N GLU A 47 -6.05 -2.21 20.73
CA GLU A 47 -5.48 -3.53 20.97
C GLU A 47 -3.95 -3.52 20.78
N VAL A 48 -3.24 -4.25 21.66
CA VAL A 48 -1.79 -4.43 21.51
C VAL A 48 -1.52 -5.35 20.32
N VAL A 49 -0.68 -4.89 19.40
CA VAL A 49 -0.33 -5.67 18.20
C VAL A 49 0.85 -6.60 18.53
N ASP A 50 0.70 -7.87 18.19
CA ASP A 50 1.72 -8.91 18.33
C ASP A 50 1.98 -9.66 17.01
N GLY A 51 2.84 -10.69 17.08
CA GLY A 51 3.16 -11.57 15.96
C GLY A 51 3.55 -10.85 14.67
N ARG A 52 2.96 -11.29 13.55
CA ARG A 52 3.29 -10.79 12.21
C ARG A 52 2.95 -9.31 12.02
N GLY A 53 1.90 -8.81 12.67
CA GLY A 53 1.56 -7.39 12.63
C GLY A 53 2.65 -6.54 13.26
N ALA A 54 3.13 -6.95 14.44
CA ALA A 54 4.20 -6.27 15.15
C ALA A 54 5.53 -6.33 14.39
N GLU A 55 5.84 -7.45 13.73
CA GLU A 55 7.04 -7.56 12.86
C GLU A 55 7.02 -6.53 11.72
N ARG A 56 5.88 -6.34 11.05
CA ARG A 56 5.74 -5.39 9.95
C ARG A 56 5.84 -3.94 10.43
N ILE A 57 5.26 -3.62 11.59
CA ILE A 57 5.41 -2.29 12.20
C ILE A 57 6.87 -2.06 12.58
N ARG A 58 7.52 -3.06 13.20
CA ARG A 58 8.94 -3.00 13.56
C ARG A 58 9.83 -2.73 12.37
N ALA A 59 9.59 -3.36 11.21
CA ALA A 59 10.36 -3.10 10.00
C ALA A 59 10.31 -1.63 9.54
N VAL A 60 9.17 -0.95 9.73
CA VAL A 60 9.03 0.49 9.44
C VAL A 60 9.79 1.32 10.49
N VAL A 61 9.62 0.98 11.77
CA VAL A 61 10.28 1.67 12.90
C VAL A 61 11.80 1.58 12.78
N ASP A 62 12.33 0.38 12.55
CA ASP A 62 13.78 0.13 12.46
C ASP A 62 14.37 0.86 11.26
N HIS A 63 13.67 0.91 10.12
CA HIS A 63 14.13 1.69 8.99
C HIS A 63 14.18 3.20 9.29
N VAL A 64 13.19 3.75 10.02
CA VAL A 64 13.24 5.16 10.45
C VAL A 64 14.39 5.41 11.44
N ARG A 65 14.63 4.48 12.37
CA ARG A 65 15.78 4.53 13.29
C ARG A 65 17.11 4.60 12.55
N ASP A 66 17.29 3.75 11.55
CA ASP A 66 18.50 3.69 10.74
C ASP A 66 18.73 5.01 9.99
N VAL A 67 17.68 5.59 9.41
CA VAL A 67 17.76 6.88 8.69
C VAL A 67 18.04 8.05 9.64
N ALA A 68 17.47 8.03 10.85
CA ALA A 68 17.62 9.08 11.84
C ALA A 68 18.84 8.92 12.76
N ASP A 69 19.56 7.81 12.67
CA ASP A 69 20.67 7.45 13.56
C ASP A 69 20.28 7.50 15.06
N ILE A 70 19.13 6.89 15.39
CA ILE A 70 18.60 6.80 16.77
C ILE A 70 18.33 5.35 17.16
N ASP A 71 18.43 5.02 18.45
CA ASP A 71 18.17 3.67 18.98
C ASP A 71 17.00 3.61 19.98
N HIS A 72 16.31 4.73 20.16
CA HIS A 72 15.27 4.91 21.18
C HIS A 72 14.07 3.99 20.94
N ARG A 73 13.44 3.51 22.01
CA ARG A 73 12.23 2.69 21.92
C ARG A 73 11.03 3.53 21.53
N VAL A 74 10.09 2.94 20.80
CA VAL A 74 8.95 3.68 20.25
C VAL A 74 7.64 3.31 20.94
N ARG A 75 6.81 4.33 21.18
CA ARG A 75 5.38 4.17 21.38
C ARG A 75 4.66 4.53 20.09
N LEU A 76 3.88 3.61 19.54
CA LEU A 76 3.05 3.84 18.37
C LEU A 76 1.61 3.44 18.69
N GLU A 77 0.68 4.35 18.43
CA GLU A 77 -0.76 4.15 18.62
C GLU A 77 -1.49 4.61 17.38
N SER A 78 -2.30 3.73 16.78
CA SER A 78 -3.04 4.02 15.55
C SER A 78 -4.51 3.67 15.68
N GLU A 79 -5.36 4.44 15.01
CA GLU A 79 -6.80 4.23 14.97
C GLU A 79 -7.31 4.39 13.54
N ASN A 80 -8.31 3.60 13.15
CA ASN A 80 -9.03 3.75 11.88
C ASN A 80 -10.43 4.30 12.11
N ASP A 81 -10.90 5.23 11.27
CA ASP A 81 -12.29 5.71 11.32
C ASP A 81 -13.28 4.83 10.53
N PHE A 82 -12.79 3.69 10.01
CA PHE A 82 -13.54 2.71 9.24
C PHE A 82 -13.26 1.29 9.74
N PRO A 83 -14.22 0.35 9.59
CA PRO A 83 -14.03 -1.04 10.00
C PRO A 83 -12.80 -1.66 9.33
N THR A 84 -12.11 -2.55 10.04
CA THR A 84 -11.01 -3.33 9.44
C THR A 84 -11.56 -4.40 8.50
N ASN A 85 -10.74 -4.86 7.55
CA ASN A 85 -11.05 -5.97 6.63
C ASN A 85 -12.20 -5.75 5.60
N ILE A 86 -12.78 -4.57 5.52
CA ILE A 86 -13.85 -4.27 4.54
C ILE A 86 -13.36 -4.03 3.10
N GLY A 87 -12.04 -4.05 2.85
CA GLY A 87 -11.47 -3.90 1.51
C GLY A 87 -11.02 -2.49 1.12
N PHE A 88 -11.06 -1.55 2.06
CA PHE A 88 -10.54 -0.19 1.88
C PHE A 88 -9.03 -0.05 2.14
N GLY A 89 -8.33 -1.17 2.32
CA GLY A 89 -6.88 -1.14 2.54
C GLY A 89 -6.47 -0.54 3.88
N SER A 90 -7.09 -0.96 5.00
CA SER A 90 -6.73 -0.52 6.36
C SER A 90 -5.24 -0.66 6.67
N SER A 91 -4.59 -1.73 6.19
CA SER A 91 -3.14 -1.89 6.31
C SER A 91 -2.38 -0.82 5.51
N SER A 92 -2.87 -0.44 4.34
CA SER A 92 -2.24 0.57 3.49
C SER A 92 -2.26 1.95 4.13
N SER A 93 -3.43 2.40 4.58
CA SER A 93 -3.58 3.69 5.26
C SER A 93 -2.87 3.69 6.62
N GLY A 94 -2.94 2.59 7.37
CA GLY A 94 -2.27 2.45 8.67
C GLY A 94 -0.75 2.55 8.57
N PHE A 95 -0.12 1.85 7.61
CA PHE A 95 1.33 1.97 7.41
C PHE A 95 1.77 3.31 6.84
N ALA A 96 0.93 3.97 6.04
CA ALA A 96 1.20 5.33 5.58
C ALA A 96 1.16 6.33 6.75
N ALA A 97 0.12 6.28 7.59
CA ALA A 97 0.00 7.11 8.78
C ALA A 97 1.14 6.85 9.78
N ALA A 98 1.53 5.58 9.97
CA ALA A 98 2.67 5.20 10.79
C ALA A 98 3.99 5.78 10.27
N ALA A 99 4.26 5.65 8.96
CA ALA A 99 5.49 6.19 8.38
C ALA A 99 5.58 7.71 8.53
N VAL A 100 4.49 8.44 8.24
CA VAL A 100 4.42 9.90 8.43
C VAL A 100 4.69 10.27 9.89
N ALA A 101 3.98 9.64 10.84
CA ALA A 101 4.14 9.93 12.26
C ALA A 101 5.54 9.58 12.80
N LEU A 102 6.15 8.49 12.33
CA LEU A 102 7.49 8.06 12.76
C LEU A 102 8.58 8.98 12.21
N VAL A 103 8.49 9.37 10.93
CA VAL A 103 9.43 10.32 10.30
C VAL A 103 9.39 11.66 11.03
N GLU A 104 8.18 12.17 11.31
CA GLU A 104 8.00 13.41 12.07
C GLU A 104 8.54 13.27 13.51
N ALA A 105 8.22 12.17 14.19
CA ALA A 105 8.70 11.92 15.56
C ALA A 105 10.23 11.74 15.66
N ALA A 106 10.88 11.31 14.58
CA ALA A 106 12.34 11.21 14.49
C ALA A 106 13.01 12.56 14.14
N GLY A 107 12.24 13.61 13.85
CA GLY A 107 12.77 14.92 13.45
C GLY A 107 13.33 14.95 12.03
N LEU A 108 12.91 14.03 11.16
CA LEU A 108 13.35 13.95 9.78
C LEU A 108 12.49 14.86 8.88
N GLU A 109 13.14 15.65 8.02
CA GLU A 109 12.48 16.48 7.01
C GLU A 109 12.49 15.76 5.65
N LEU A 110 11.54 14.85 5.44
CA LEU A 110 11.40 14.08 4.20
C LEU A 110 10.19 14.54 3.38
N SER A 111 10.33 14.50 2.06
CA SER A 111 9.23 14.69 1.12
C SER A 111 8.28 13.49 1.11
N HIS A 112 7.05 13.65 0.60
CA HIS A 112 6.11 12.53 0.48
C HIS A 112 6.65 11.35 -0.36
N PRO A 113 7.35 11.56 -1.50
CA PRO A 113 8.06 10.49 -2.18
C PRO A 113 9.06 9.74 -1.29
N GLU A 114 9.87 10.44 -0.50
CA GLU A 114 10.82 9.81 0.42
C GLU A 114 10.10 9.04 1.54
N ILE A 115 9.07 9.62 2.16
CA ILE A 115 8.25 8.93 3.18
C ILE A 115 7.55 7.70 2.60
N SER A 116 7.21 7.70 1.31
CA SER A 116 6.59 6.56 0.65
C SER A 116 7.50 5.31 0.65
N THR A 117 8.83 5.51 0.61
CA THR A 117 9.81 4.41 0.70
C THR A 117 9.81 3.76 2.08
N VAL A 118 9.62 4.56 3.13
CA VAL A 118 9.46 4.13 4.52
C VAL A 118 8.15 3.34 4.68
N ALA A 119 7.03 3.90 4.21
CA ALA A 119 5.72 3.26 4.27
C ALA A 119 5.69 1.90 3.54
N ARG A 120 6.41 1.81 2.42
CA ARG A 120 6.53 0.58 1.61
C ARG A 120 6.99 -0.60 2.44
N ARG A 121 7.94 -0.41 3.38
CA ARG A 121 8.48 -1.46 4.28
C ARG A 121 7.38 -2.18 5.07
N GLY A 122 6.33 -1.46 5.44
CA GLY A 122 5.15 -2.02 6.09
C GLY A 122 4.22 -2.72 5.10
N SER A 123 3.88 -2.04 4.01
CA SER A 123 3.05 -2.54 2.90
C SER A 123 3.38 -1.80 1.60
N SER A 124 3.59 -2.51 0.49
CA SER A 124 3.89 -1.84 -0.80
C SER A 124 2.81 -0.83 -1.20
N SER A 125 1.53 -1.13 -0.93
CA SER A 125 0.43 -0.21 -1.21
C SER A 125 0.46 1.07 -0.37
N ALA A 126 1.05 1.04 0.82
CA ALA A 126 1.09 2.18 1.74
C ALA A 126 1.88 3.36 1.16
N ALA A 127 2.88 3.08 0.31
CA ALA A 127 3.62 4.09 -0.42
C ALA A 127 2.69 5.09 -1.14
N ARG A 128 1.64 4.60 -1.83
CA ARG A 128 0.67 5.45 -2.53
C ARG A 128 -0.31 6.16 -1.63
N ALA A 129 -0.56 5.61 -0.45
CA ALA A 129 -1.41 6.27 0.54
C ALA A 129 -0.70 7.47 1.19
N VAL A 130 0.65 7.51 1.20
CA VAL A 130 1.42 8.69 1.60
C VAL A 130 1.24 9.84 0.60
N THR A 131 1.30 9.55 -0.71
CA THR A 131 1.22 10.57 -1.76
C THR A 131 -0.21 10.97 -2.14
N GLY A 132 -1.20 10.12 -1.85
CA GLY A 132 -2.63 10.46 -1.94
C GLY A 132 -3.14 10.64 -3.38
N ALA A 133 -4.41 11.07 -3.49
CA ALA A 133 -5.12 11.29 -4.77
C ALA A 133 -4.97 10.11 -5.74
N PHE A 134 -4.78 10.37 -7.04
CA PHE A 134 -4.21 9.41 -7.96
C PHE A 134 -2.71 9.33 -7.75
N SER A 135 -2.19 8.12 -7.56
CA SER A 135 -0.78 7.94 -7.25
C SER A 135 -0.20 6.68 -7.86
N GLN A 136 1.02 6.80 -8.38
CA GLN A 136 1.80 5.70 -8.92
C GLN A 136 2.90 5.29 -7.95
N LEU A 137 2.98 4.00 -7.67
CA LEU A 137 4.19 3.38 -7.12
C LEU A 137 5.06 2.93 -8.29
N TYR A 138 6.29 3.45 -8.33
CA TYR A 138 7.36 2.94 -9.18
C TYR A 138 8.06 1.78 -8.47
N THR A 139 8.30 0.67 -9.17
CA THR A 139 8.81 -0.54 -8.52
C THR A 139 10.31 -0.53 -8.25
N GLY A 140 11.07 0.27 -9.00
CA GLY A 140 12.52 0.45 -8.85
C GLY A 140 13.33 -0.84 -8.67
N LEU A 141 14.52 -0.70 -8.09
CA LEU A 141 15.41 -1.73 -7.56
C LEU A 141 15.61 -1.59 -6.05
N ASP A 142 15.54 -0.38 -5.50
CA ASP A 142 15.80 -0.08 -4.09
C ASP A 142 15.07 1.19 -3.61
N ASP A 143 15.48 1.81 -2.49
CA ASP A 143 14.84 3.01 -1.95
C ASP A 143 15.05 4.27 -2.80
N ALA A 144 16.07 4.31 -3.65
CA ALA A 144 16.35 5.46 -4.50
C ALA A 144 15.36 5.57 -5.67
N ASP A 145 14.77 4.46 -6.11
CA ASP A 145 13.92 4.41 -7.30
C ASP A 145 12.60 3.63 -7.12
N CYS A 146 12.37 2.98 -5.97
CA CYS A 146 11.08 2.41 -5.59
C CYS A 146 10.33 3.31 -4.62
N TYR A 147 9.68 4.32 -5.18
CA TYR A 147 8.91 5.31 -4.44
C TYR A 147 7.59 5.62 -5.13
N SER A 148 6.73 6.34 -4.43
CA SER A 148 5.43 6.75 -4.91
C SER A 148 5.42 8.23 -5.27
N GLU A 149 4.66 8.60 -6.29
CA GLU A 149 4.35 9.98 -6.63
C GLU A 149 2.87 10.18 -6.86
N ARG A 150 2.39 11.39 -6.61
CA ARG A 150 1.07 11.82 -7.04
C ARG A 150 1.07 12.06 -8.55
N LEU A 151 -0.03 11.70 -9.20
CA LEU A 151 -0.29 11.98 -10.60
C LEU A 151 -1.25 13.17 -10.69
N ASP A 152 -0.88 14.18 -11.47
CA ASP A 152 -1.72 15.35 -11.70
C ASP A 152 -2.89 15.00 -12.64
N THR A 153 -4.11 15.27 -12.17
CA THR A 153 -5.37 15.12 -12.92
C THR A 153 -6.49 15.89 -12.22
N ASP A 154 -7.44 16.41 -12.98
CA ASP A 154 -8.63 17.10 -12.46
C ASP A 154 -9.78 16.12 -12.13
N LEU A 155 -9.61 14.82 -12.43
CA LEU A 155 -10.64 13.80 -12.21
C LEU A 155 -11.00 13.59 -10.74
N GLU A 156 -10.12 13.98 -9.82
CA GLU A 156 -10.31 13.78 -8.37
C GLU A 156 -11.48 14.58 -7.79
N ASP A 157 -11.80 15.76 -8.34
CA ASP A 157 -12.83 16.65 -7.81
C ASP A 157 -14.25 16.07 -7.93
N ASP A 158 -14.50 15.36 -9.03
CA ASP A 158 -15.81 14.80 -9.37
C ASP A 158 -15.91 13.29 -9.12
N LEU A 159 -14.80 12.61 -8.82
CA LEU A 159 -14.81 11.18 -8.57
C LEU A 159 -15.62 10.84 -7.32
N ARG A 160 -16.47 9.80 -7.43
CA ARG A 160 -17.20 9.21 -6.31
C ARG A 160 -16.93 7.71 -6.28
N THR A 161 -16.55 7.20 -5.11
CA THR A 161 -16.33 5.76 -4.91
C THR A 161 -17.50 5.17 -4.14
N VAL A 162 -18.11 4.12 -4.70
CA VAL A 162 -19.12 3.31 -4.01
C VAL A 162 -18.47 2.02 -3.56
N ALA A 163 -18.64 1.67 -2.29
CA ALA A 163 -18.16 0.41 -1.76
C ALA A 163 -19.30 -0.40 -1.16
N ALA A 164 -19.29 -1.69 -1.45
CA ALA A 164 -20.17 -2.67 -0.83
C ALA A 164 -19.37 -3.49 0.17
N GLU A 165 -19.81 -3.51 1.42
CA GLU A 165 -19.26 -4.39 2.43
C GLU A 165 -19.82 -5.81 2.23
N ILE A 166 -18.92 -6.76 1.96
CA ILE A 166 -19.26 -8.17 1.82
C ILE A 166 -18.55 -8.91 2.96
N PRO A 167 -19.28 -9.60 3.86
CA PRO A 167 -18.69 -10.38 4.93
C PRO A 167 -17.83 -11.52 4.36
N ALA A 168 -16.52 -11.31 4.35
CA ALA A 168 -15.55 -12.29 3.88
C ALA A 168 -14.21 -12.07 4.59
N PHE A 169 -13.59 -13.15 5.05
CA PHE A 169 -12.23 -13.10 5.55
C PHE A 169 -11.24 -13.10 4.38
N LYS A 170 -10.29 -12.17 4.37
CA LYS A 170 -9.35 -11.96 3.26
C LYS A 170 -7.95 -12.42 3.67
N HIS A 171 -7.31 -13.18 2.80
CA HIS A 171 -5.94 -13.66 2.96
C HIS A 171 -4.98 -12.91 2.02
N THR A 172 -4.71 -11.63 2.30
CA THR A 172 -3.99 -10.76 1.35
C THR A 172 -2.55 -11.24 1.05
N GLU A 173 -1.76 -11.59 2.07
CA GLU A 173 -0.36 -12.04 1.86
C GLU A 173 -0.28 -13.33 1.04
N GLU A 174 -1.18 -14.28 1.32
CA GLU A 174 -1.30 -15.51 0.56
C GLU A 174 -1.75 -15.22 -0.88
N ALA A 175 -2.64 -14.25 -1.12
CA ALA A 175 -3.08 -13.85 -2.46
C ALA A 175 -1.93 -13.35 -3.33
N HIS A 176 -0.97 -12.65 -2.73
CA HIS A 176 0.25 -12.20 -3.41
C HIS A 176 1.13 -13.37 -3.82
N LYS A 177 1.32 -14.37 -2.95
CA LYS A 177 2.13 -15.57 -3.22
C LYS A 177 1.47 -16.44 -4.30
N GLU A 178 0.20 -16.71 -4.10
CA GLU A 178 -0.64 -17.53 -4.97
C GLU A 178 -0.69 -16.99 -6.41
N ALA A 179 -0.89 -15.68 -6.57
CA ALA A 179 -0.91 -15.06 -7.88
C ALA A 179 0.46 -15.07 -8.57
N ALA A 180 1.56 -15.08 -7.82
CA ALA A 180 2.91 -15.16 -8.37
C ALA A 180 3.22 -16.56 -8.94
N ASP A 181 2.55 -17.60 -8.45
CA ASP A 181 2.70 -18.98 -8.92
C ASP A 181 1.70 -19.35 -10.04
N SER A 182 0.84 -18.42 -10.46
CA SER A 182 -0.08 -18.63 -11.57
C SER A 182 0.66 -18.74 -12.91
N HIS A 183 0.27 -19.70 -13.74
CA HIS A 183 0.78 -19.82 -15.11
C HIS A 183 0.43 -18.63 -16.02
N MET A 184 -0.47 -17.73 -15.58
CA MET A 184 -0.82 -16.51 -16.31
C MET A 184 0.00 -15.28 -15.86
N ILE A 185 0.81 -15.38 -14.81
CA ILE A 185 1.53 -14.23 -14.25
C ILE A 185 2.49 -13.58 -15.26
N GLU A 186 3.20 -14.39 -16.05
CA GLU A 186 4.16 -13.90 -17.04
C GLU A 186 3.48 -13.04 -18.12
N ALA A 187 2.32 -13.49 -18.61
CA ALA A 187 1.55 -12.74 -19.59
C ALA A 187 1.03 -11.41 -19.00
N ARG A 188 0.61 -11.43 -17.72
CA ARG A 188 0.21 -10.22 -17.01
C ARG A 188 1.38 -9.24 -16.86
N LEU A 189 2.56 -9.72 -16.46
CA LEU A 189 3.76 -8.89 -16.33
C LEU A 189 4.20 -8.29 -17.68
N ALA A 190 4.07 -9.03 -18.77
CA ALA A 190 4.34 -8.51 -20.11
C ALA A 190 3.36 -7.39 -20.53
N HIS A 191 2.11 -7.47 -20.09
CA HIS A 191 1.06 -6.52 -20.49
C HIS A 191 0.99 -5.25 -19.61
N ILE A 192 1.32 -5.35 -18.32
CA ILE A 192 1.04 -4.29 -17.35
C ILE A 192 1.80 -2.99 -17.62
N HIS A 193 2.98 -3.06 -18.22
CA HIS A 193 3.78 -1.87 -18.54
C HIS A 193 3.09 -0.95 -19.55
N GLU A 194 2.44 -1.53 -20.57
CA GLU A 194 1.64 -0.78 -21.54
C GLU A 194 0.43 -0.16 -20.84
N GLN A 195 -0.32 -0.94 -20.05
CA GLN A 195 -1.48 -0.43 -19.32
C GLN A 195 -1.12 0.75 -18.40
N ILE A 196 0.00 0.70 -17.68
CA ILE A 196 0.45 1.80 -16.82
C ILE A 196 0.77 3.05 -17.67
N ALA A 197 1.39 2.90 -18.83
CA ALA A 197 1.63 4.02 -19.74
C ALA A 197 0.32 4.61 -20.28
N THR A 198 -0.64 3.77 -20.68
CA THR A 198 -1.96 4.21 -21.15
C THR A 198 -2.76 4.90 -20.04
N MET A 199 -2.76 4.34 -18.82
CA MET A 199 -3.43 4.91 -17.65
C MET A 199 -2.88 6.30 -17.32
N ARG A 200 -1.55 6.49 -17.34
CA ARG A 200 -0.94 7.82 -17.14
C ARG A 200 -1.38 8.82 -18.20
N ASN A 201 -1.46 8.42 -19.46
CA ASN A 201 -1.94 9.29 -20.53
C ASN A 201 -3.41 9.67 -20.33
N ALA A 202 -4.28 8.69 -20.03
CA ALA A 202 -5.69 8.92 -19.78
C ALA A 202 -5.95 9.85 -18.58
N LEU A 203 -5.20 9.68 -17.48
CA LEU A 203 -5.26 10.58 -16.32
C LEU A 203 -4.87 12.02 -16.68
N ARG A 204 -3.78 12.21 -17.43
CA ARG A 204 -3.35 13.54 -17.90
C ARG A 204 -4.34 14.21 -18.83
N GLU A 205 -5.10 13.43 -19.59
CA GLU A 205 -6.13 13.91 -20.51
C GLU A 205 -7.49 14.10 -19.80
N ASN A 206 -7.58 13.82 -18.50
CA ASN A 206 -8.82 13.79 -17.74
C ASN A 206 -9.90 12.91 -18.40
N ASP A 207 -9.49 11.81 -19.04
CA ASP A 207 -10.37 10.89 -19.76
C ASP A 207 -10.94 9.86 -18.78
N PHE A 208 -12.06 10.22 -18.15
CA PHE A 208 -12.75 9.40 -17.15
C PHE A 208 -13.05 7.99 -17.70
N ASP A 209 -13.68 7.90 -18.86
CA ASP A 209 -14.13 6.62 -19.41
C ASP A 209 -12.94 5.69 -19.66
N ARG A 210 -11.87 6.20 -20.25
CA ARG A 210 -10.66 5.41 -20.52
C ARG A 210 -9.92 5.01 -19.24
N VAL A 211 -9.85 5.89 -18.24
CA VAL A 211 -9.25 5.57 -16.93
C VAL A 211 -9.98 4.39 -16.28
N PHE A 212 -11.31 4.44 -16.23
CA PHE A 212 -12.08 3.42 -15.51
C PHE A 212 -12.26 2.13 -16.33
N GLU A 213 -12.33 2.19 -17.67
CA GLU A 213 -12.25 0.99 -18.53
C GLU A 213 -10.93 0.24 -18.33
N LEU A 214 -9.79 0.95 -18.29
CA LEU A 214 -8.50 0.34 -17.99
C LEU A 214 -8.44 -0.27 -16.59
N ALA A 215 -9.02 0.40 -15.58
CA ALA A 215 -9.07 -0.12 -14.21
C ALA A 215 -9.94 -1.38 -14.08
N GLU A 216 -11.04 -1.46 -14.83
CA GLU A 216 -11.88 -2.66 -14.93
C GLU A 216 -11.13 -3.81 -15.59
N HIS A 217 -10.50 -3.57 -16.74
CA HIS A 217 -9.69 -4.58 -17.43
C HIS A 217 -8.53 -5.10 -16.56
N ASP A 218 -7.82 -4.22 -15.84
CA ASP A 218 -6.77 -4.64 -14.91
C ASP A 218 -7.33 -5.49 -13.75
N SER A 219 -8.53 -5.17 -13.27
CA SER A 219 -9.21 -5.94 -12.22
C SER A 219 -9.55 -7.35 -12.69
N LEU A 220 -10.07 -7.50 -13.92
CA LEU A 220 -10.35 -8.80 -14.53
C LEU A 220 -9.08 -9.61 -14.79
N SER A 221 -8.04 -8.96 -15.32
CA SER A 221 -6.73 -9.59 -15.55
C SER A 221 -6.12 -10.13 -14.25
N LEU A 222 -6.23 -9.36 -13.17
CA LEU A 222 -5.76 -9.79 -11.85
C LEU A 222 -6.60 -10.95 -11.30
N ALA A 223 -7.93 -10.87 -11.43
CA ALA A 223 -8.82 -11.93 -10.99
C ALA A 223 -8.51 -13.25 -11.71
N ALA A 224 -8.32 -13.21 -13.04
CA ALA A 224 -7.93 -14.39 -13.83
C ALA A 224 -6.60 -14.98 -13.36
N THR A 225 -5.59 -14.14 -13.10
CA THR A 225 -4.29 -14.58 -12.57
C THR A 225 -4.46 -15.26 -11.20
N THR A 226 -5.27 -14.69 -10.32
CA THR A 226 -5.54 -15.23 -8.98
C THR A 226 -6.31 -16.56 -9.04
N MET A 227 -7.29 -16.68 -9.94
CA MET A 227 -8.08 -17.90 -10.15
C MET A 227 -7.28 -19.06 -10.72
N THR A 228 -6.15 -18.76 -11.36
CA THR A 228 -5.27 -19.74 -12.00
C THR A 228 -4.00 -20.01 -11.21
N GLY A 229 -3.92 -19.49 -9.98
CA GLY A 229 -2.91 -19.91 -8.99
C GLY A 229 -3.13 -21.36 -8.51
N PRO A 230 -2.12 -21.98 -7.87
CA PRO A 230 -2.16 -23.37 -7.40
C PRO A 230 -3.39 -23.82 -6.59
N ALA A 231 -3.88 -22.98 -5.70
CA ALA A 231 -5.07 -23.15 -4.85
C ALA A 231 -6.38 -22.71 -5.53
N GLY A 232 -6.34 -22.07 -6.70
CA GLY A 232 -7.52 -21.80 -7.54
C GLY A 232 -8.53 -20.82 -6.92
N TRP A 233 -8.05 -19.70 -6.38
CA TRP A 233 -8.88 -18.78 -5.60
C TRP A 233 -9.87 -17.96 -6.43
N VAL A 234 -11.15 -18.04 -6.07
CA VAL A 234 -12.22 -17.27 -6.70
C VAL A 234 -12.75 -16.22 -5.73
N TYR A 235 -12.30 -14.97 -5.88
CA TYR A 235 -12.75 -13.86 -5.04
C TYR A 235 -14.07 -13.23 -5.45
N TRP A 236 -14.46 -13.35 -6.73
CA TRP A 236 -15.74 -12.85 -7.20
C TRP A 236 -16.83 -13.89 -6.95
N LYS A 237 -17.78 -13.56 -6.08
CA LYS A 237 -19.01 -14.33 -5.87
C LYS A 237 -20.16 -13.65 -6.64
N PRO A 238 -21.04 -14.42 -7.32
CA PRO A 238 -22.19 -13.87 -8.03
C PRO A 238 -23.20 -13.20 -7.09
#